data_AF-A0A5C9AAB6-F1
#
_entry.id   AF-A0A5C9AAB6-F1
#
_cell.length_a   1.000
_cell.length_b   1.000
_cell.length_c   1.000
_cell.angle_alpha   90.00
_cell.angle_beta   90.00
_cell.angle_gamma   90.00
#
_symmetry.space_group_name_H-M   'P 1'
#
loop_
_entity.id
_entity.type
_entity.pdbx_description
1 polymer ?
#
loop_
_entity_poly.entity_id
_entity_poly.type
_entity_poly.pdbx_seq_one_letter_code
_entity_poly.pdbx_strand_id
1 'polypeptide(L)'
;NDMLDKLSAEKTLNPRGVVGLFPANRVGDDIEIYRDETRTHVINVSHHLRQQTEKTGFANYCLADFVAPKLSGKADYIGAFAVTGGLEEDALADAFEAQHDDYNKIMVKALADRLAEAFAEYLHERVRKVYWGYAPNENLSNEELIRENYQGIRPAPGYPACPEHTEKATIWELLEVEKHTGMKLTESFAMWPGASVS
;
A
#
# COMPACT_ATOMS: atom_id res chain seq x y z
N ASN A 1 -7.42 25.83 4.06
CA ASN A 1 -6.75 24.64 4.61
C ASN A 1 -6.69 24.67 6.14
N ASP A 2 -7.47 25.54 6.78
CA ASP A 2 -7.28 25.95 8.18
C ASP A 2 -7.33 24.78 9.16
N MET A 3 -8.21 23.79 8.94
CA MET A 3 -8.24 22.58 9.76
C MET A 3 -6.97 21.74 9.58
N LEU A 4 -6.49 21.52 8.35
CA LEU A 4 -5.26 20.78 8.10
C LEU A 4 -4.06 21.47 8.74
N ASP A 5 -3.98 22.80 8.61
CA ASP A 5 -2.92 23.61 9.21
C ASP A 5 -2.94 23.48 10.74
N LYS A 6 -4.13 23.51 11.34
CA LYS A 6 -4.33 23.29 12.79
C LYS A 6 -3.92 21.89 13.22
N LEU A 7 -4.39 20.84 12.54
CA LEU A 7 -4.07 19.44 12.84
C LEU A 7 -2.55 19.19 12.81
N SER A 8 -1.87 19.79 11.82
CA SER A 8 -0.42 19.71 11.68
C SER A 8 0.32 20.46 12.80
N ALA A 9 -0.08 21.71 13.07
CA ALA A 9 0.56 22.54 14.09
C ALA A 9 0.40 21.95 15.51
N GLU A 10 -0.77 21.40 15.81
CA GLU A 10 -1.10 20.81 17.11
C GLU A 10 -0.67 19.33 17.21
N LYS A 11 -0.28 18.71 16.09
CA LYS A 11 0.06 17.27 15.99
C LYS A 11 -1.05 16.36 16.51
N THR A 12 -2.30 16.74 16.25
CA THR A 12 -3.49 16.02 16.72
C THR A 12 -3.90 14.89 15.78
N LEU A 13 -3.48 14.93 14.52
CA LEU A 13 -3.60 13.83 13.56
C LEU A 13 -2.21 13.48 13.02
N ASN A 14 -1.78 12.22 13.16
CA ASN A 14 -0.41 11.81 12.86
C ASN A 14 -0.39 10.64 11.86
N PRO A 15 -0.16 10.91 10.56
CA PRO A 15 0.02 9.86 9.57
C PRO A 15 1.19 8.93 9.92
N ARG A 16 1.01 7.63 9.72
CA ARG A 16 2.00 6.58 10.03
C ARG A 16 2.07 5.60 8.88
N GLY A 17 3.24 5.03 8.65
CA GLY A 17 3.44 4.11 7.54
C GLY A 17 4.66 3.24 7.70
N VAL A 18 4.63 2.10 7.01
CA VAL A 18 5.73 1.15 6.92
C VAL A 18 5.85 0.68 5.47
N VAL A 19 7.08 0.45 5.02
CA VAL A 19 7.40 -0.11 3.71
C VAL A 19 8.54 -1.09 3.83
N GLY A 20 8.50 -2.16 3.03
CA GLY A 20 9.55 -3.17 2.95
C GLY A 20 9.79 -3.60 1.51
N LEU A 21 11.04 -3.94 1.20
CA LEU A 21 11.48 -4.48 -0.07
C LEU A 21 12.11 -5.84 0.19
N PHE A 22 11.69 -6.85 -0.56
CA PHE A 22 12.04 -8.24 -0.29
C PHE A 22 12.53 -8.94 -1.56
N PRO A 23 13.58 -9.78 -1.46
CA PRO A 23 13.95 -10.69 -2.52
C PRO A 23 12.76 -11.59 -2.86
N ALA A 24 12.39 -11.64 -4.15
CA ALA A 24 11.24 -12.42 -4.60
C ALA A 24 11.44 -13.02 -6.00
N ASN A 25 10.77 -14.14 -6.27
CA ASN A 25 10.73 -14.73 -7.61
C ASN A 25 9.39 -15.41 -7.86
N ARG A 26 8.94 -15.35 -9.12
CA ARG A 26 7.73 -16.05 -9.53
C ARG A 26 7.94 -17.56 -9.58
N VAL A 27 6.95 -18.30 -9.09
CA VAL A 27 6.76 -19.75 -9.27
C VAL A 27 5.33 -20.01 -9.71
N GLY A 28 5.14 -20.36 -10.99
CA GLY A 28 3.78 -20.49 -11.56
C GLY A 28 3.08 -19.14 -11.63
N ASP A 29 1.91 -19.04 -10.99
CA ASP A 29 1.12 -17.81 -10.86
C ASP A 29 1.34 -17.11 -9.50
N ASP A 30 2.25 -17.61 -8.66
CA ASP A 30 2.54 -17.07 -7.33
C ASP A 30 3.94 -16.41 -7.28
N ILE A 31 4.19 -15.65 -6.22
CA ILE A 31 5.47 -15.02 -5.92
C ILE A 31 6.01 -15.55 -4.58
N GLU A 32 7.12 -16.29 -4.62
CA GLU A 32 7.87 -16.65 -3.42
C GLU A 32 8.65 -15.44 -2.92
N ILE A 33 8.55 -15.16 -1.62
CA ILE A 33 9.25 -14.07 -0.93
C ILE A 33 10.27 -14.68 0.02
N TYR A 34 11.52 -14.24 -0.06
CA TYR A 34 12.64 -14.83 0.67
C TYR A 34 13.13 -13.94 1.80
N ARG A 35 13.74 -14.57 2.81
CA ARG A 35 14.35 -13.89 3.96
C ARG A 35 15.44 -12.89 3.56
N ASP A 36 16.24 -13.27 2.58
CA ASP A 36 17.45 -12.56 2.18
C ASP A 36 17.87 -12.96 0.75
N GLU A 37 18.96 -12.34 0.26
CA GLU A 37 19.47 -12.52 -1.09
C GLU A 37 19.93 -13.96 -1.42
N THR A 38 20.13 -14.81 -0.42
CA THR A 38 20.48 -16.22 -0.69
C THR A 38 19.33 -16.97 -1.36
N ARG A 39 18.09 -16.51 -1.16
CA ARG A 39 16.86 -17.10 -1.72
C ARG A 39 16.71 -18.59 -1.38
N THR A 40 17.25 -19.00 -0.22
CA THR A 40 17.20 -20.38 0.28
C THR A 40 16.02 -20.64 1.21
N HIS A 41 15.48 -19.60 1.83
CA HIS A 41 14.39 -19.69 2.79
C HIS A 41 13.24 -18.77 2.39
N VAL A 42 12.15 -19.38 1.90
CA VAL A 42 10.89 -18.71 1.64
C VAL A 42 10.25 -18.35 2.98
N ILE A 43 9.99 -17.05 3.19
CA ILE A 43 9.32 -16.54 4.40
C ILE A 43 7.82 -16.34 4.18
N ASN A 44 7.39 -16.12 2.94
CA ASN A 44 5.98 -16.01 2.59
C ASN A 44 5.77 -16.27 1.09
N VAL A 45 4.52 -16.45 0.67
CA VAL A 45 4.13 -16.56 -0.74
C VAL A 45 2.96 -15.63 -0.97
N SER A 46 3.05 -14.76 -1.97
CA SER A 46 1.90 -13.98 -2.42
C SER A 46 1.22 -14.69 -3.58
N HIS A 47 -0.09 -14.88 -3.43
CA HIS A 47 -0.91 -15.63 -4.38
C HIS A 47 -1.63 -14.69 -5.32
N HIS A 48 -1.60 -15.01 -6.62
CA HIS A 48 -2.21 -14.17 -7.64
C HIS A 48 -3.08 -14.96 -8.60
N LEU A 49 -4.10 -14.28 -9.13
CA LEU A 49 -5.04 -14.88 -10.07
C LEU A 49 -4.70 -14.46 -11.49
N ARG A 50 -4.66 -15.45 -12.37
CA ARG A 50 -4.56 -15.24 -13.82
C ARG A 50 -5.94 -15.03 -14.42
N GLN A 51 -6.04 -14.07 -15.32
CA GLN A 51 -7.24 -13.89 -16.15
C GLN A 51 -7.58 -15.19 -16.90
N GLN A 52 -8.86 -15.58 -16.92
CA GLN A 52 -9.28 -16.84 -17.55
C GLN A 52 -10.22 -16.66 -18.75
N THR A 53 -10.77 -15.45 -18.93
CA THR A 53 -11.61 -15.14 -20.11
C THR A 53 -10.76 -15.23 -21.37
N GLU A 54 -11.32 -15.79 -22.44
CA GLU A 54 -10.65 -15.80 -23.74
C GLU A 54 -10.43 -14.36 -24.22
N LYS A 55 -9.17 -14.02 -24.54
CA LYS A 55 -8.79 -12.70 -25.05
C LYS A 55 -8.27 -12.82 -26.48
N THR A 56 -8.70 -11.90 -27.33
CA THR A 56 -8.15 -11.74 -28.68
C THR A 56 -7.08 -10.65 -28.67
N GLY A 57 -5.87 -11.00 -29.12
CA GLY A 57 -4.76 -10.03 -29.28
C GLY A 57 -3.99 -9.65 -28.01
N PHE A 58 -4.36 -10.18 -26.84
CA PHE A 58 -3.65 -9.92 -25.57
C PHE A 58 -3.48 -11.20 -24.76
N ALA A 59 -2.43 -11.25 -23.94
CA ALA A 59 -2.24 -12.32 -22.97
C ALA A 59 -3.24 -12.21 -21.81
N ASN A 60 -3.48 -13.35 -21.17
CA ASN A 60 -4.15 -13.41 -19.88
C ASN A 60 -3.17 -13.07 -18.77
N TYR A 61 -3.30 -11.88 -18.21
CA TYR A 61 -2.38 -11.32 -17.23
C TYR A 61 -2.57 -11.93 -15.84
N CYS A 62 -1.46 -12.03 -15.11
CA CYS A 62 -1.37 -12.27 -13.67
C CYS A 62 -0.33 -11.29 -13.09
N LEU A 63 -0.51 -10.82 -11.85
CA LEU A 63 0.48 -9.93 -11.21
C LEU A 63 1.87 -10.56 -11.13
N ALA A 64 1.94 -11.89 -10.94
CA ALA A 64 3.20 -12.62 -10.94
C ALA A 64 4.00 -12.42 -12.25
N ASP A 65 3.35 -12.15 -13.39
CA ASP A 65 4.02 -11.95 -14.68
C ASP A 65 5.02 -10.78 -14.68
N PHE A 66 4.91 -9.86 -13.72
CA PHE A 66 5.82 -8.73 -13.56
C PHE A 66 7.03 -9.02 -12.67
N VAL A 67 7.17 -10.25 -12.17
CA VAL A 67 8.32 -10.71 -11.37
C VAL A 67 9.06 -11.84 -12.07
N ALA A 68 10.39 -11.77 -12.07
CA ALA A 68 11.23 -12.72 -12.79
C ALA A 68 10.99 -14.16 -12.29
N PRO A 69 10.86 -15.13 -13.21
CA PRO A 69 10.70 -16.54 -12.84
C PRO A 69 11.92 -17.04 -12.09
N LYS A 70 11.72 -17.88 -11.07
CA LYS A 70 12.82 -18.53 -10.34
C LYS A 70 13.77 -19.29 -11.28
N LEU A 71 13.23 -19.97 -12.28
CA LEU A 71 14.00 -20.71 -13.29
C LEU A 71 14.80 -19.82 -14.26
N SER A 72 14.54 -18.51 -14.29
CA SER A 72 15.29 -17.60 -15.16
C SER A 72 16.71 -17.30 -14.66
N GLY A 73 17.01 -17.61 -13.39
CA GLY A 73 18.27 -17.26 -12.75
C GLY A 73 18.44 -15.76 -12.46
N LYS A 74 17.41 -14.94 -12.74
CA LYS A 74 17.43 -13.51 -12.42
C LYS A 74 16.89 -13.27 -11.01
N ALA A 75 17.66 -12.56 -10.20
CA ALA A 75 17.20 -12.04 -8.92
C ALA A 75 16.19 -10.91 -9.16
N ASP A 76 15.03 -10.99 -8.53
CA ASP A 76 14.00 -9.96 -8.60
C ASP A 76 13.43 -9.68 -7.20
N TYR A 77 12.53 -8.71 -7.08
CA TYR A 77 12.09 -8.18 -5.80
C TYR A 77 10.61 -7.81 -5.84
N ILE A 78 10.00 -7.81 -4.65
CA ILE A 78 8.66 -7.26 -4.43
C ILE A 78 8.72 -6.28 -3.27
N GLY A 79 7.92 -5.22 -3.35
CA GLY A 79 7.71 -4.29 -2.24
C GLY A 79 6.29 -4.39 -1.71
N ALA A 80 6.12 -4.10 -0.43
CA ALA A 80 4.82 -3.93 0.20
C ALA A 80 4.84 -2.70 1.11
N PHE A 81 3.69 -2.06 1.31
CA PHE A 81 3.56 -0.95 2.24
C PHE A 81 2.20 -0.98 2.95
N ALA A 82 2.10 -0.22 4.04
CA ALA A 82 0.83 0.10 4.67
C ALA A 82 0.95 1.49 5.29
N VAL A 83 -0.02 2.36 5.04
CA VAL A 83 -0.07 3.75 5.54
C VAL A 83 -1.46 4.08 6.06
N THR A 84 -1.51 5.00 7.02
CA THR A 84 -2.75 5.57 7.55
C THR A 84 -2.64 7.09 7.62
N GLY A 85 -3.78 7.77 7.43
CA GLY A 85 -3.93 9.21 7.67
C GLY A 85 -3.82 9.58 9.15
N GLY A 86 -3.92 8.61 10.05
CA GLY A 86 -3.70 8.75 11.49
C GLY A 86 -4.69 7.91 12.30
N LEU A 87 -4.21 7.30 13.39
CA LEU A 87 -5.05 6.49 14.29
C LEU A 87 -6.04 7.36 15.09
N GLU A 88 -5.82 8.67 15.11
CA GLU A 88 -6.56 9.64 15.91
C GLU A 88 -7.87 10.08 15.26
N GLU A 89 -8.15 9.69 14.01
CA GLU A 89 -9.33 10.12 13.22
C GLU A 89 -10.64 9.99 13.99
N ASP A 90 -10.97 8.79 14.48
CA ASP A 90 -12.25 8.53 15.15
C ASP A 90 -12.38 9.35 16.44
N ALA A 91 -11.30 9.45 17.23
CA ALA A 91 -11.31 10.24 18.47
C ALA A 91 -11.52 11.74 18.21
N LEU A 92 -10.94 12.28 17.12
CA LEU A 92 -11.16 13.66 16.71
C LEU A 92 -12.59 13.88 16.23
N ALA A 93 -13.13 12.95 15.43
CA ALA A 93 -14.51 13.01 14.95
C ALA A 93 -15.51 12.97 16.11
N ASP A 94 -15.29 12.09 17.08
CA ASP A 94 -16.12 11.96 18.29
C ASP A 94 -16.08 13.23 19.14
N ALA A 95 -14.91 13.89 19.23
CA ALA A 95 -14.78 15.15 19.95
C ALA A 95 -15.58 16.30 19.30
N PHE A 96 -15.68 16.34 17.97
CA PHE A 96 -16.55 17.30 17.26
C PHE A 96 -18.04 16.93 17.42
N GLU A 97 -18.38 15.64 17.36
CA GLU A 97 -19.75 15.16 17.59
C GLU A 97 -20.27 15.55 18.99
N ALA A 98 -19.45 15.40 20.02
CA ALA A 98 -19.79 15.79 21.39
C ALA A 98 -20.07 17.30 21.55
N GLN A 99 -19.60 18.12 20.60
CA GLN A 99 -19.85 19.56 20.53
C GLN A 99 -20.99 19.91 19.55
N HIS A 100 -21.68 18.91 18.99
CA HIS A 100 -22.69 19.05 17.94
C HIS A 100 -22.15 19.76 16.67
N ASP A 101 -20.87 19.54 16.36
CA ASP A 101 -20.19 20.10 15.19
C ASP A 101 -20.03 19.06 14.07
N ASP A 102 -21.15 18.73 13.43
CA ASP A 102 -21.19 17.73 12.36
C ASP A 102 -20.32 18.11 11.15
N TYR A 103 -20.16 19.41 10.89
CA TYR A 103 -19.31 19.89 9.80
C TYR A 103 -17.85 19.48 10.02
N ASN A 104 -17.29 19.81 11.19
CA ASN A 104 -15.90 19.48 11.47
C ASN A 104 -15.68 17.98 11.71
N LYS A 105 -16.69 17.26 12.22
CA LYS A 105 -16.70 15.79 12.26
C LYS A 105 -16.51 15.19 10.87
N ILE A 106 -17.30 15.62 9.88
CA ILE A 106 -17.18 15.12 8.50
C ILE A 106 -15.85 15.57 7.89
N MET A 107 -15.45 16.81 8.13
CA MET A 107 -14.23 17.38 7.57
C MET A 107 -12.98 16.64 8.04
N VAL A 108 -12.86 16.29 9.32
CA VAL A 108 -11.67 15.58 9.82
C VAL A 108 -11.54 14.18 9.22
N LYS A 109 -12.66 13.47 9.05
CA LYS A 109 -12.67 12.16 8.37
C LYS A 109 -12.26 12.27 6.90
N ALA A 110 -12.81 13.27 6.20
CA ALA A 110 -12.43 13.55 4.82
C ALA A 110 -10.93 13.90 4.69
N LEU A 111 -10.40 14.72 5.60
CA LEU A 111 -8.97 15.06 5.60
C LEU A 111 -8.08 13.85 5.89
N ALA A 112 -8.44 13.01 6.87
CA ALA A 112 -7.68 11.80 7.18
C ALA A 112 -7.63 10.85 5.97
N ASP A 113 -8.76 10.64 5.30
CA ASP A 113 -8.84 9.82 4.08
C ASP A 113 -7.97 10.40 2.94
N ARG A 114 -8.04 11.71 2.69
CA ARG A 114 -7.19 12.37 1.69
C ARG A 114 -5.70 12.31 2.05
N LEU A 115 -5.35 12.38 3.34
CA LEU A 115 -3.97 12.23 3.81
C LEU A 115 -3.45 10.81 3.66
N ALA A 116 -4.29 9.78 3.88
CA ALA A 116 -3.90 8.39 3.65
C ALA A 116 -3.52 8.15 2.19
N GLU A 117 -4.34 8.62 1.24
CA GLU A 117 -4.08 8.52 -0.20
C GLU A 117 -2.85 9.34 -0.62
N ALA A 118 -2.73 10.58 -0.13
CA ALA A 118 -1.57 11.42 -0.40
C ALA A 118 -0.27 10.80 0.15
N PHE A 119 -0.33 10.15 1.31
CA PHE A 119 0.81 9.45 1.88
C PHE A 119 1.15 8.20 1.06
N ALA A 120 0.17 7.45 0.58
CA ALA A 120 0.42 6.31 -0.31
C ALA A 120 1.15 6.76 -1.59
N GLU A 121 0.70 7.82 -2.25
CA GLU A 121 1.35 8.37 -3.45
C GLU A 121 2.77 8.88 -3.15
N TYR A 122 2.92 9.68 -2.08
CA TYR A 122 4.22 10.19 -1.67
C TYR A 122 5.19 9.06 -1.32
N LEU A 123 4.77 8.08 -0.52
CA LEU A 123 5.59 6.94 -0.14
C LEU A 123 6.00 6.13 -1.38
N HIS A 124 5.06 5.93 -2.32
CA HIS A 124 5.36 5.26 -3.58
C HIS A 124 6.42 6.03 -4.38
N GLU A 125 6.32 7.35 -4.52
CA GLU A 125 7.36 8.20 -5.14
C GLU A 125 8.73 8.02 -4.44
N ARG A 126 8.74 8.02 -3.10
CA ARG A 126 9.95 7.79 -2.30
C ARG A 126 10.54 6.40 -2.52
N VAL A 127 9.70 5.38 -2.70
CA VAL A 127 10.16 4.02 -3.05
C VAL A 127 10.85 4.04 -4.40
N ARG A 128 10.23 4.59 -5.44
CA ARG A 128 10.82 4.61 -6.79
C ARG A 128 12.16 5.35 -6.83
N LYS A 129 12.24 6.50 -6.15
CA LYS A 129 13.39 7.41 -6.24
C LYS A 129 14.50 7.12 -5.25
N VAL A 130 14.16 6.62 -4.05
CA VAL A 130 15.10 6.55 -2.92
C VAL A 130 15.24 5.14 -2.35
N TYR A 131 14.16 4.52 -1.88
CA TYR A 131 14.28 3.25 -1.16
C TYR A 131 14.61 2.07 -2.08
N TRP A 132 13.87 1.96 -3.19
CA TRP A 132 14.17 1.00 -4.26
C TRP A 132 15.11 1.61 -5.29
N GLY A 133 14.91 2.90 -5.61
CA GLY A 133 15.87 3.68 -6.39
C GLY A 133 15.98 3.25 -7.85
N TYR A 134 14.95 2.61 -8.43
CA TYR A 134 14.95 2.25 -9.85
C TYR A 134 14.65 3.44 -10.77
N ALA A 135 14.13 4.55 -10.23
CA ALA A 135 13.85 5.78 -10.98
C ALA A 135 14.38 7.02 -10.23
N PRO A 136 15.70 7.12 -9.93
CA PRO A 136 16.23 8.16 -9.04
C PRO A 136 16.14 9.57 -9.64
N ASN A 137 16.08 9.68 -10.97
CA ASN A 137 15.99 10.94 -11.70
C ASN A 137 14.56 11.28 -12.13
N GLU A 138 13.55 10.57 -11.62
CA GLU A 138 12.15 10.85 -11.92
C GLU A 138 11.77 12.28 -11.49
N ASN A 139 11.19 13.04 -12.42
CA ASN A 139 10.80 14.43 -12.22
C ASN A 139 9.41 14.68 -12.85
N LEU A 140 8.40 13.99 -12.31
CA LEU A 140 7.02 14.10 -12.74
C LEU A 140 6.30 15.21 -11.98
N SER A 141 5.40 15.90 -12.66
CA SER A 141 4.44 16.81 -12.03
C SER A 141 3.35 16.03 -11.27
N ASN A 142 2.63 16.70 -10.38
CA ASN A 142 1.52 16.09 -9.65
C ASN A 142 0.40 15.57 -10.59
N GLU A 143 0.14 16.25 -11.71
CA GLU A 143 -0.82 15.76 -12.71
C GLU A 143 -0.36 14.45 -13.36
N GLU A 144 0.94 14.30 -13.60
CA GLU A 144 1.52 13.08 -14.16
C GLU A 144 1.53 11.94 -13.14
N LEU A 145 1.73 12.23 -11.86
CA LEU A 145 1.57 11.25 -10.77
C LEU A 145 0.13 10.74 -10.70
N ILE A 146 -0.87 11.64 -10.73
CA ILE A 146 -2.30 11.27 -10.74
C ILE A 146 -2.66 10.43 -11.97
N ARG A 147 -2.02 10.68 -13.12
CA ARG A 147 -2.18 9.88 -14.34
C ARG A 147 -1.40 8.57 -14.34
N GLU A 148 -0.68 8.27 -13.25
CA GLU A 148 0.14 7.08 -13.09
C GLU A 148 1.22 6.95 -14.19
N ASN A 149 1.76 8.08 -14.66
CA ASN A 149 2.78 8.09 -15.73
C ASN A 149 4.17 7.61 -15.25
N TYR A 150 4.33 7.31 -13.97
CA TYR A 150 5.55 6.71 -13.43
C TYR A 150 5.70 5.25 -13.87
N GLN A 151 6.92 4.74 -13.82
CA GLN A 151 7.16 3.31 -14.01
C GLN A 151 6.86 2.55 -12.72
N GLY A 152 6.20 1.39 -12.82
CA GLY A 152 5.84 0.53 -11.69
C GLY A 152 4.38 0.65 -11.29
N ILE A 153 3.92 -0.26 -10.44
CA ILE A 153 2.53 -0.32 -9.95
C ILE A 153 2.50 -0.62 -8.45
N ARG A 154 1.37 -0.34 -7.79
CA ARG A 154 1.13 -0.61 -6.36
C ARG A 154 -0.27 -1.22 -6.12
N PRO A 155 -0.57 -2.39 -6.68
CA PRO A 155 -1.89 -3.01 -6.55
C PRO A 155 -2.15 -3.44 -5.10
N ALA A 156 -3.34 -3.14 -4.60
CA ALA A 156 -3.80 -3.55 -3.28
C ALA A 156 -4.65 -4.84 -3.36
N PRO A 157 -4.53 -5.78 -2.40
CA PRO A 157 -5.48 -6.88 -2.29
C PRO A 157 -6.93 -6.39 -2.12
N GLY A 158 -7.89 -7.09 -2.72
CA GLY A 158 -9.30 -6.68 -2.84
C GLY A 158 -9.64 -5.86 -4.09
N TYR A 159 -8.65 -5.41 -4.85
CA TYR A 159 -8.85 -4.69 -6.11
C TYR A 159 -8.87 -5.65 -7.31
N PRO A 160 -9.34 -5.23 -8.51
CA PRO A 160 -9.49 -6.13 -9.65
C PRO A 160 -8.25 -6.93 -10.06
N ALA A 161 -7.04 -6.43 -9.78
CA ALA A 161 -5.79 -7.13 -10.07
C ALA A 161 -5.45 -8.27 -9.09
N CYS A 162 -5.96 -8.19 -7.85
CA CYS A 162 -5.81 -9.19 -6.79
C CYS A 162 -7.08 -9.13 -5.92
N PRO A 163 -8.19 -9.74 -6.33
CA PRO A 163 -9.49 -9.54 -5.66
C PRO A 163 -9.58 -10.24 -4.30
N GLU A 164 -8.62 -11.09 -3.97
CA GLU A 164 -8.59 -11.81 -2.69
C GLU A 164 -8.17 -10.86 -1.56
N HIS A 165 -9.03 -10.68 -0.56
CA HIS A 165 -8.77 -9.78 0.55
C HIS A 165 -7.82 -10.39 1.59
N THR A 166 -7.78 -11.72 1.70
CA THR A 166 -6.94 -12.42 2.70
C THR A 166 -5.44 -12.17 2.49
N GLU A 167 -5.01 -11.84 1.27
CA GLU A 167 -3.60 -11.48 0.96
C GLU A 167 -3.11 -10.24 1.74
N LYS A 168 -3.99 -9.44 2.35
CA LYS A 168 -3.55 -8.39 3.30
C LYS A 168 -2.85 -8.96 4.53
N ALA A 169 -3.22 -10.18 4.96
CA ALA A 169 -2.56 -10.86 6.07
C ALA A 169 -1.05 -10.98 5.82
N THR A 170 -0.69 -11.35 4.59
CA THR A 170 0.70 -11.48 4.13
C THR A 170 1.45 -10.15 4.27
N ILE A 171 0.83 -9.03 3.88
CA ILE A 171 1.42 -7.69 4.06
C ILE A 171 1.61 -7.38 5.55
N TRP A 172 0.59 -7.67 6.38
CA TRP A 172 0.62 -7.42 7.81
C TRP A 172 1.73 -8.18 8.53
N GLU A 173 1.93 -9.45 8.16
CA GLU A 173 2.98 -10.31 8.69
C GLU A 173 4.36 -9.86 8.21
N LEU A 174 4.54 -9.65 6.90
CA LEU A 174 5.83 -9.29 6.31
C LEU A 174 6.41 -7.98 6.86
N LEU A 175 5.54 -6.99 7.09
CA LEU A 175 5.96 -5.65 7.52
C LEU A 175 5.80 -5.43 9.02
N GLU A 176 5.34 -6.43 9.78
CA GLU A 176 4.92 -6.28 11.18
C GLU A 176 4.04 -5.00 11.37
N VAL A 177 3.03 -4.79 10.50
CA VAL A 177 2.32 -3.50 10.36
C VAL A 177 1.78 -2.98 11.69
N GLU A 178 1.08 -3.84 12.45
CA GLU A 178 0.51 -3.46 13.76
C GLU A 178 1.57 -2.91 14.73
N LYS A 179 2.76 -3.52 14.75
CA LYS A 179 3.85 -3.11 15.64
C LYS A 179 4.44 -1.77 15.23
N HIS A 180 4.56 -1.50 13.93
CA HIS A 180 5.20 -0.29 13.43
C HIS A 180 4.27 0.91 13.30
N THR A 181 2.99 0.70 13.00
CA THR A 181 2.04 1.79 12.71
C THR A 181 0.88 1.82 13.70
N GLY A 182 0.52 0.69 14.31
CA GLY A 182 -0.69 0.51 15.10
C GLY A 182 -1.95 0.26 14.26
N MET A 183 -1.84 0.21 12.93
CA MET A 183 -2.93 -0.15 12.03
C MET A 183 -3.27 -1.62 12.16
N LYS A 184 -4.55 -1.98 12.12
CA LYS A 184 -5.04 -3.35 12.30
C LYS A 184 -5.75 -3.86 11.07
N LEU A 185 -5.86 -5.18 10.95
CA LEU A 185 -6.85 -5.83 10.10
C LEU A 185 -8.04 -6.29 10.95
N THR A 186 -9.25 -6.00 10.48
CA THR A 186 -10.46 -6.58 11.05
C THR A 186 -10.59 -8.06 10.67
N GLU A 187 -11.52 -8.78 11.29
CA GLU A 187 -11.87 -10.16 10.93
C GLU A 187 -12.30 -10.31 9.45
N SER A 188 -12.78 -9.22 8.83
CA SER A 188 -13.17 -9.17 7.42
C SER A 188 -12.04 -8.65 6.51
N PHE A 189 -10.81 -8.55 7.00
CA PHE A 189 -9.65 -7.99 6.27
C PHE A 189 -9.86 -6.54 5.79
N ALA A 190 -10.68 -5.76 6.51
CA ALA A 190 -10.68 -4.32 6.35
C ALA A 190 -9.54 -3.71 7.17
N MET A 191 -8.95 -2.62 6.69
CA MET A 191 -7.93 -1.90 7.43
C MET A 191 -8.59 -0.99 8.47
N TRP A 192 -7.99 -0.91 9.65
CA TRP A 192 -8.36 0.05 10.69
C TRP A 192 -7.16 0.92 11.06
N PRO A 193 -7.31 2.26 11.10
CA PRO A 193 -8.53 3.03 10.83
C PRO A 193 -8.95 3.01 9.36
N GLY A 194 -10.17 3.45 9.05
CA GLY A 194 -10.71 3.44 7.68
C GLY A 194 -9.90 4.29 6.70
N ALA A 195 -9.33 5.40 7.17
CA ALA A 195 -8.35 6.20 6.42
C ALA A 195 -6.98 5.50 6.33
N SER A 196 -6.91 4.42 5.55
CA SER A 196 -5.71 3.59 5.38
C SER A 196 -5.59 3.03 3.97
N VAL A 197 -4.34 2.84 3.51
CA VAL A 197 -4.00 2.28 2.20
C VAL A 197 -2.85 1.28 2.36
N SER A 198 -2.87 0.16 1.63
CA SER A 198 -1.81 -0.87 1.60
C SER A 198 -1.65 -1.47 0.22
#